data_AF-A0A0S7ETX8-F1
#
_entry.id   AF-A0A0S7ETX8-F1
#
_cell.length_a   1.000
_cell.length_b   1.000
_cell.length_c   1.000
_cell.angle_alpha   90.00
_cell.angle_beta   90.00
_cell.angle_gamma   90.00
#
_symmetry.space_group_name_H-M   'P 1'
#
loop_
_entity.id
_entity.type
_entity.pdbx_description
1 polymer ?
#
loop_
_entity_poly.entity_id
_entity_poly.type
_entity_poly.pdbx_seq_one_letter_code
_entity_poly.pdbx_strand_id
1 'polypeptide(L)'
;MAALDNESHQLCCLVLECLAHLFSWIPLSTSITPTLLASIFHFARFGCDLRTKAKTGALISSSSNGPLNPGPVPTTNGEGRNGQQSEVNKADRARLGVLAMTCVNELVSKNCVPMDFEEYLLRMFQQTFFLLQRLTRENNAHTVKSRLQELDESYLEKFTDFLRLFVSVHLRRIESSPQFPIVEFLGLLFKYTFNQPSHEGYFACLDIWSVFLDFLTTKIKSRLTDRESVLNRYKDALVLLLREILNRIQFRFNQAQLEELDDETLDDDQQTEWQRYLRQSLEVVAKVMELLPSHAFSTLFPVLQENLDVYLGLRQFIVTTGSSQRLNITAENDCRRLHCSLRDLSSLLQAVGRLAEHFIGEVFAARFSDALAVVERLVEVTCYGSQTSLYDLETAVPSVLKPDLTDV
;
A
#
# COMPACT_ATOMS: atom_id res chain seq x y z
N MET A 1 -9.54 -0.30 -30.34
CA MET A 1 -10.10 1.07 -30.40
C MET A 1 -9.17 1.86 -31.30
N ALA A 2 -9.68 2.59 -32.29
CA ALA A 2 -8.84 3.33 -33.24
C ALA A 2 -8.08 4.44 -32.50
N ALA A 3 -6.84 4.73 -32.90
CA ALA A 3 -6.10 5.88 -32.40
C ALA A 3 -6.81 7.17 -32.83
N LEU A 4 -6.87 8.16 -31.93
CA LEU A 4 -7.32 9.51 -32.27
C LEU A 4 -6.30 10.11 -33.26
N ASP A 5 -6.78 10.85 -34.26
CA ASP A 5 -5.88 11.70 -35.04
C ASP A 5 -5.33 12.83 -34.16
N ASN A 6 -4.23 13.44 -34.60
CA ASN A 6 -3.49 14.42 -33.80
C ASN A 6 -4.33 15.68 -33.48
N GLU A 7 -5.20 16.13 -34.39
CA GLU A 7 -6.04 17.30 -34.17
C GLU A 7 -7.12 17.00 -33.11
N SER A 8 -7.79 15.84 -33.24
CA SER A 8 -8.76 15.36 -32.24
C SER A 8 -8.12 15.16 -30.86
N HIS A 9 -6.89 14.64 -30.81
CA HIS A 9 -6.15 14.47 -29.55
C HIS A 9 -5.88 15.81 -28.86
N GLN A 10 -5.33 16.77 -29.60
CA GLN A 10 -5.04 18.12 -29.08
C GLN A 10 -6.32 18.82 -28.60
N LEU A 11 -7.40 18.72 -29.37
CA LEU A 11 -8.69 19.27 -28.98
C LEU A 11 -9.21 18.64 -27.68
N CYS A 12 -9.12 17.31 -27.54
CA CYS A 12 -9.51 16.64 -26.31
C CYS A 12 -8.66 17.09 -25.10
N CYS A 13 -7.36 17.27 -25.28
CA CYS A 13 -6.48 17.78 -24.21
C CYS A 13 -6.92 19.18 -23.75
N LEU A 14 -7.10 20.11 -24.70
CA LEU A 14 -7.53 21.48 -24.39
C LEU A 14 -8.90 21.50 -23.71
N VAL A 15 -9.85 20.67 -24.17
CA VAL A 15 -11.18 20.58 -23.56
C VAL A 15 -11.08 20.06 -22.12
N LEU A 16 -10.29 19.02 -21.86
CA LEU A 16 -10.11 18.49 -20.50
C LEU A 16 -9.41 19.50 -19.57
N GLU A 17 -8.39 20.20 -20.05
CA GLU A 17 -7.73 21.28 -19.29
C GLU A 17 -8.73 22.41 -18.95
N CYS A 18 -9.51 22.86 -19.94
CA CYS A 18 -10.57 23.86 -19.70
C CYS A 18 -11.63 23.36 -18.71
N LEU A 19 -12.05 22.10 -18.80
CA LEU A 19 -13.03 21.51 -17.88
C LEU A 19 -12.49 21.45 -16.45
N ALA A 20 -11.24 21.03 -16.25
CA ALA A 20 -10.62 21.01 -14.93
C ALA A 20 -10.61 22.43 -14.31
N HIS A 21 -10.18 23.43 -15.08
CA HIS A 21 -10.23 24.83 -14.64
C HIS A 21 -11.65 25.28 -14.33
N LEU A 22 -12.63 24.95 -15.18
CA LEU A 22 -14.02 25.32 -14.97
C LEU A 22 -14.57 24.73 -13.66
N PHE A 23 -14.36 23.43 -13.43
CA PHE A 23 -14.82 22.72 -12.23
C PHE A 23 -14.23 23.25 -10.93
N SER A 24 -13.06 23.89 -10.99
CA SER A 24 -12.44 24.49 -9.80
C SER A 24 -13.27 25.64 -9.21
N TRP A 25 -14.13 26.31 -9.99
CA TRP A 25 -14.90 27.49 -9.52
C TRP A 25 -16.40 27.51 -9.85
N ILE A 26 -16.91 26.68 -10.78
CA ILE A 26 -18.35 26.70 -11.09
C ILE A 26 -19.21 25.96 -10.05
N PRO A 27 -20.49 26.37 -9.87
CA PRO A 27 -21.49 25.54 -9.18
C PRO A 27 -21.81 24.28 -9.98
N LEU A 28 -21.43 23.11 -9.46
CA LEU A 28 -21.59 21.84 -10.17
C LEU A 28 -23.02 21.29 -10.16
N SER A 29 -23.84 21.63 -9.16
CA SER A 29 -25.18 21.06 -8.95
C SER A 29 -26.15 21.28 -10.11
N THR A 30 -25.94 22.32 -10.92
CA THR A 30 -26.77 22.67 -12.07
C THR A 30 -26.08 22.44 -13.42
N SER A 31 -24.79 22.10 -13.40
CA SER A 31 -23.93 22.20 -14.58
C SER A 31 -23.37 20.85 -15.05
N ILE A 32 -23.39 19.82 -14.18
CA ILE A 32 -22.92 18.49 -14.53
C ILE A 32 -24.06 17.63 -15.06
N THR A 33 -23.86 17.05 -16.25
CA THR A 33 -24.75 16.05 -16.81
C THR A 33 -24.14 14.64 -16.70
N PRO A 34 -24.97 13.59 -16.65
CA PRO A 34 -24.50 12.20 -16.68
C PRO A 34 -23.60 11.86 -17.87
N THR A 35 -23.89 12.45 -19.03
CA THR A 35 -23.13 12.23 -20.27
C THR A 35 -21.75 12.86 -20.21
N LEU A 36 -21.61 14.07 -19.64
CA LEU A 36 -20.31 14.69 -19.41
C LEU A 36 -19.45 13.83 -18.48
N LEU A 37 -20.05 13.35 -17.38
CA LEU A 37 -19.36 12.48 -16.43
C LEU A 37 -18.87 11.19 -17.10
N ALA A 38 -19.74 10.52 -17.86
CA ALA A 38 -19.40 9.30 -18.59
C ALA A 38 -18.26 9.53 -19.59
N SER A 39 -18.24 10.67 -20.27
CA SER A 39 -17.16 11.06 -21.20
C SER A 39 -15.83 11.29 -20.48
N ILE A 40 -15.82 12.00 -19.36
CA ILE A 40 -14.60 12.23 -18.58
C ILE A 40 -14.03 10.89 -18.08
N PHE A 41 -14.87 10.02 -17.50
CA PHE A 41 -14.43 8.70 -17.08
C PHE A 41 -14.01 7.79 -18.25
N HIS A 42 -14.56 8.00 -19.44
CA HIS A 42 -14.10 7.30 -20.64
C HIS A 42 -12.64 7.64 -20.96
N PHE A 43 -12.26 8.93 -20.91
CA PHE A 43 -10.87 9.34 -21.09
C PHE A 43 -9.99 8.91 -19.90
N ALA A 44 -10.48 8.97 -18.66
CA ALA A 44 -9.74 8.51 -17.49
C ALA A 44 -9.32 7.04 -17.60
N ARG A 45 -10.13 6.20 -18.26
CA ARG A 45 -9.81 4.79 -18.51
C ARG A 45 -8.63 4.58 -19.46
N PHE A 46 -8.22 5.60 -20.22
CA PHE A 46 -7.07 5.49 -21.11
C PHE A 46 -5.76 5.36 -20.35
N GLY A 47 -5.66 5.98 -19.16
CA GLY A 47 -4.49 5.80 -18.30
C GLY A 47 -4.31 4.36 -17.82
N CYS A 48 -5.40 3.61 -17.62
CA CYS A 48 -5.37 2.21 -17.18
C CYS A 48 -5.07 1.17 -18.29
N ASP A 49 -5.14 1.54 -19.58
CA ASP A 49 -5.06 0.62 -20.74
C ASP A 49 -3.90 1.00 -21.68
N LEU A 50 -2.67 0.78 -21.22
CA LEU A 50 -1.47 0.94 -22.05
C LEU A 50 -1.20 -0.27 -22.96
N ARG A 51 -1.85 -1.40 -22.70
CA ARG A 51 -1.77 -2.61 -23.54
C ARG A 51 -2.72 -2.49 -24.73
N THR A 52 -2.20 -2.10 -25.89
CA THR A 52 -2.80 -2.49 -27.17
C THR A 52 -2.68 -4.01 -27.27
N LYS A 53 -3.79 -4.74 -27.10
CA LYS A 53 -3.83 -6.14 -27.58
C LYS A 53 -3.55 -6.08 -29.08
N ALA A 54 -2.33 -6.42 -29.49
CA ALA A 54 -2.05 -6.81 -30.86
C ALA A 54 -2.99 -7.98 -31.16
N LYS A 55 -3.98 -7.76 -32.02
CA LYS A 55 -4.74 -8.87 -32.61
C LYS A 55 -3.75 -9.63 -33.49
N THR A 56 -3.02 -10.59 -32.95
CA THR A 56 -2.44 -11.67 -33.75
C THR A 56 -3.59 -12.55 -34.23
N GLY A 57 -4.24 -12.10 -35.30
CA GLY A 57 -5.09 -12.96 -36.12
C GLY A 57 -4.20 -13.90 -36.91
N ALA A 58 -3.75 -15.00 -36.30
CA ALA A 58 -3.23 -16.14 -37.04
C ALA A 58 -4.42 -17.01 -37.44
N LEU A 59 -4.93 -16.81 -38.66
CA LEU A 59 -5.69 -17.86 -39.34
C LEU A 59 -4.75 -19.04 -39.56
N ILE A 60 -5.02 -20.15 -38.87
CA ILE A 60 -4.38 -21.42 -39.15
C ILE A 60 -5.04 -21.97 -40.42
N SER A 61 -4.38 -21.85 -41.57
CA SER A 61 -4.63 -22.71 -42.72
C SER A 61 -3.49 -23.74 -42.80
N SER A 62 -3.88 -25.00 -42.62
CA SER A 62 -3.06 -26.18 -42.82
C SER A 62 -2.64 -26.34 -44.28
N SER A 63 -1.37 -26.68 -44.57
CA SER A 63 -0.96 -27.63 -45.63
C SER A 63 0.57 -27.88 -45.66
N SER A 64 0.90 -29.14 -45.42
CA SER A 64 2.07 -30.00 -45.74
C SER A 64 3.28 -29.55 -46.60
N ASN A 65 4.44 -30.06 -46.13
CA ASN A 65 5.63 -30.62 -46.82
C ASN A 65 6.71 -29.68 -47.43
N GLY A 66 7.95 -29.84 -46.95
CA GLY A 66 9.21 -29.37 -47.58
C GLY A 66 9.71 -30.31 -48.70
N PRO A 67 10.99 -30.28 -49.15
CA PRO A 67 12.18 -29.67 -48.49
C PRO A 67 13.26 -29.01 -49.41
N LEU A 68 14.37 -28.55 -48.77
CA LEU A 68 15.77 -28.32 -49.25
C LEU A 68 16.24 -26.90 -49.69
N ASN A 69 17.42 -26.54 -49.15
CA ASN A 69 18.25 -25.30 -49.16
C ASN A 69 18.97 -25.02 -50.52
N PRO A 70 19.83 -23.98 -50.75
CA PRO A 70 20.32 -22.87 -49.89
C PRO A 70 20.45 -21.46 -50.57
N GLY A 71 20.70 -20.40 -49.79
CA GLY A 71 21.31 -19.15 -50.28
C GLY A 71 21.17 -17.95 -49.31
N PRO A 72 22.27 -17.29 -48.87
CA PRO A 72 22.18 -16.14 -47.98
C PRO A 72 21.97 -14.86 -48.81
N VAL A 73 20.86 -14.17 -48.56
CA VAL A 73 20.64 -12.79 -49.04
C VAL A 73 20.45 -11.91 -47.81
N PRO A 74 21.27 -10.87 -47.61
CA PRO A 74 21.08 -9.95 -46.50
C PRO A 74 19.92 -9.03 -46.85
N THR A 75 18.81 -9.13 -46.13
CA THR A 75 17.73 -8.14 -46.19
C THR A 75 17.76 -7.29 -44.92
N THR A 76 18.03 -6.02 -45.18
CA THR A 76 18.15 -4.91 -44.27
C THR A 76 16.82 -4.55 -43.61
N ASN A 77 16.85 -4.37 -42.28
CA ASN A 77 16.15 -3.39 -41.47
C ASN A 77 14.68 -3.04 -41.84
N GLY A 78 13.75 -3.60 -41.07
CA GLY A 78 12.33 -3.20 -41.04
C GLY A 78 11.72 -3.09 -39.63
N GLU A 79 12.51 -3.07 -38.55
CA GLU A 79 11.97 -3.16 -37.17
C GLU A 79 11.86 -1.81 -36.44
N GLY A 80 12.33 -0.70 -37.02
CA GLY A 80 12.39 0.59 -36.30
C GLY A 80 11.12 1.47 -36.30
N ARG A 81 10.19 1.30 -37.26
CA ARG A 81 9.11 2.28 -37.49
C ARG A 81 7.82 2.01 -36.70
N ASN A 82 7.48 0.74 -36.46
CA ASN A 82 6.27 0.36 -35.71
C ASN A 82 6.41 0.58 -34.20
N GLY A 83 7.64 0.49 -33.65
CA GLY A 83 7.91 0.72 -32.23
C GLY A 83 7.69 2.17 -31.82
N GLN A 84 8.27 3.13 -32.55
CA GLN A 84 8.14 4.56 -32.26
C GLN A 84 6.69 5.05 -32.30
N GLN A 85 5.92 4.65 -33.31
CA GLN A 85 4.52 5.10 -33.42
C GLN A 85 3.60 4.45 -32.37
N SER A 86 3.92 3.25 -31.90
CA SER A 86 3.20 2.62 -30.80
C SER A 86 3.49 3.29 -29.45
N GLU A 87 4.71 3.77 -29.21
CA GLU A 87 5.08 4.47 -27.97
C GLU A 87 4.46 5.87 -27.90
N VAL A 88 4.49 6.64 -29.00
CA VAL A 88 3.84 7.96 -29.06
C VAL A 88 2.33 7.84 -28.78
N ASN A 89 1.65 6.85 -29.38
CA ASN A 89 0.24 6.60 -29.14
C ASN A 89 -0.07 6.20 -27.68
N LYS A 90 0.87 5.57 -26.97
CA LYS A 90 0.71 5.25 -25.54
C LYS A 90 0.83 6.50 -24.69
N ALA A 91 1.86 7.32 -24.93
CA ALA A 91 2.08 8.58 -24.23
C ALA A 91 0.88 9.54 -24.41
N ASP A 92 0.37 9.65 -25.62
CA ASP A 92 -0.80 10.47 -25.95
C ASP A 92 -2.05 10.01 -25.19
N ARG A 93 -2.26 8.70 -25.07
CA ARG A 93 -3.38 8.13 -24.31
C ARG A 93 -3.19 8.28 -22.80
N ALA A 94 -1.96 8.13 -22.30
CA ALA A 94 -1.63 8.37 -20.91
C ALA A 94 -1.94 9.82 -20.53
N ARG A 95 -1.52 10.80 -21.35
CA ARG A 95 -1.81 12.22 -21.15
C ARG A 95 -3.29 12.53 -21.05
N LEU A 96 -4.11 11.98 -21.96
CA LEU A 96 -5.57 12.13 -21.88
C LEU A 96 -6.14 11.52 -20.59
N GLY A 97 -5.60 10.37 -20.16
CA GLY A 97 -5.93 9.75 -18.88
C GLY A 97 -5.63 10.66 -17.69
N VAL A 98 -4.46 11.29 -17.66
CA VAL A 98 -4.03 12.22 -16.60
C VAL A 98 -4.95 13.44 -16.55
N LEU A 99 -5.17 14.11 -17.69
CA LEU A 99 -6.04 15.30 -17.75
C LEU A 99 -7.48 14.98 -17.33
N ALA A 100 -8.00 13.82 -17.74
CA ALA A 100 -9.31 13.37 -17.33
C ALA A 100 -9.37 13.04 -15.83
N MET A 101 -8.34 12.42 -15.26
CA MET A 101 -8.28 12.18 -13.82
C MET A 101 -8.19 13.49 -13.01
N THR A 102 -7.50 14.51 -13.52
CA THR A 102 -7.53 15.85 -12.93
C THR A 102 -8.95 16.41 -12.91
N CYS A 103 -9.70 16.30 -14.01
CA CYS A 103 -11.12 16.68 -14.03
C CYS A 103 -11.93 15.91 -12.99
N VAL A 104 -11.72 14.60 -12.87
CA VAL A 104 -12.41 13.76 -11.87
C VAL A 104 -12.10 14.25 -10.45
N ASN A 105 -10.84 14.57 -10.14
CA ASN A 105 -10.46 15.07 -8.82
C ASN A 105 -11.11 16.42 -8.50
N GLU A 106 -11.14 17.34 -9.45
CA GLU A 106 -11.86 18.62 -9.28
C GLU A 106 -13.36 18.42 -9.05
N LEU A 107 -13.97 17.43 -9.72
CA LEU A 107 -15.38 17.10 -9.52
C LEU A 107 -15.66 16.48 -8.14
N VAL A 108 -14.78 15.58 -7.68
CA VAL A 108 -14.96 14.83 -6.43
C VAL A 108 -14.59 15.66 -5.22
N SER A 109 -13.65 16.59 -5.35
CA SER A 109 -13.23 17.47 -4.25
C SER A 109 -14.36 18.37 -3.75
N LYS A 110 -15.34 18.67 -4.61
CA LYS A 110 -16.50 19.46 -4.23
C LYS A 110 -17.53 18.61 -3.50
N ASN A 111 -18.09 19.17 -2.43
CA ASN A 111 -19.23 18.64 -1.68
C ASN A 111 -20.56 18.78 -2.44
N CYS A 112 -20.59 18.49 -3.74
CA CYS A 112 -21.77 18.77 -4.55
C CYS A 112 -22.89 17.77 -4.28
N VAL A 113 -24.11 18.31 -4.18
CA VAL A 113 -25.36 17.57 -4.06
C VAL A 113 -26.15 17.88 -5.35
N PRO A 114 -26.00 17.11 -6.44
CA PRO A 114 -26.86 17.27 -7.61
C PRO A 114 -28.34 17.03 -7.25
N MET A 115 -29.27 17.52 -8.08
CA MET A 115 -30.70 17.29 -7.89
C MET A 115 -31.06 15.79 -7.88
N ASP A 116 -30.29 14.96 -8.60
CA ASP A 116 -30.33 13.48 -8.61
C ASP A 116 -29.13 12.88 -7.82
N PHE A 117 -28.90 13.40 -6.61
CA PHE A 117 -27.73 13.14 -5.78
C PHE A 117 -27.32 11.67 -5.64
N GLU A 118 -28.31 10.79 -5.42
CA GLU A 118 -28.06 9.37 -5.19
C GLU A 118 -27.56 8.67 -6.46
N GLU A 119 -28.11 9.01 -7.63
CA GLU A 119 -27.69 8.45 -8.90
C GLU A 119 -26.28 8.94 -9.28
N TYR A 120 -25.97 10.21 -9.01
CA TYR A 120 -24.64 10.76 -9.24
C TYR A 120 -23.57 10.05 -8.38
N LEU A 121 -23.80 9.95 -7.06
CA LEU A 121 -22.86 9.27 -6.17
C LEU A 121 -22.69 7.79 -6.50
N LEU A 122 -23.77 7.12 -6.88
CA LEU A 122 -23.71 5.73 -7.30
C LEU A 122 -22.89 5.57 -8.59
N ARG A 123 -23.10 6.44 -9.60
CA ARG A 123 -22.29 6.42 -10.83
C ARG A 123 -20.81 6.71 -10.53
N MET A 124 -20.53 7.70 -9.69
CA MET A 124 -19.17 8.00 -9.23
C MET A 124 -18.52 6.77 -8.60
N PHE A 125 -19.22 6.13 -7.66
CA PHE A 125 -18.79 4.88 -7.06
C PHE A 125 -18.54 3.78 -8.09
N GLN A 126 -19.49 3.52 -8.99
CA GLN A 126 -19.34 2.48 -10.02
C GLN A 126 -18.10 2.71 -10.88
N GLN A 127 -17.77 3.98 -11.17
CA GLN A 127 -16.53 4.31 -11.88
C GLN A 127 -15.29 4.12 -10.99
N THR A 128 -15.31 4.53 -9.72
CA THR A 128 -14.23 4.26 -8.75
C THR A 128 -13.92 2.77 -8.70
N PHE A 129 -14.96 1.98 -8.52
CA PHE A 129 -14.87 0.54 -8.41
C PHE A 129 -14.35 -0.09 -9.70
N PHE A 130 -14.89 0.32 -10.85
CA PHE A 130 -14.45 -0.18 -12.13
C PHE A 130 -12.98 0.12 -12.42
N LEU A 131 -12.51 1.34 -12.12
CA LEU A 131 -11.11 1.70 -12.31
C LEU A 131 -10.20 0.92 -11.34
N LEU A 132 -10.57 0.85 -10.06
CA LEU A 132 -9.80 0.12 -9.06
C LEU A 132 -9.74 -1.39 -9.36
N GLN A 133 -10.87 -2.00 -9.73
CA GLN A 133 -10.95 -3.38 -10.21
C GLN A 133 -10.09 -3.58 -11.44
N ARG A 134 -10.05 -2.61 -12.37
CA ARG A 134 -9.18 -2.73 -13.54
C ARG A 134 -7.73 -2.74 -13.12
N LEU A 135 -7.29 -1.83 -12.25
CA LEU A 135 -5.91 -1.77 -11.77
C LEU A 135 -5.50 -3.03 -10.98
N THR A 136 -6.44 -3.64 -10.26
CA THR A 136 -6.19 -4.78 -9.36
C THR A 136 -6.80 -6.11 -9.84
N ARG A 137 -7.17 -6.19 -11.13
CA ARG A 137 -7.97 -7.30 -11.70
C ARG A 137 -7.29 -8.67 -11.56
N GLU A 138 -5.98 -8.67 -11.61
CA GLU A 138 -5.20 -9.90 -11.68
C GLU A 138 -5.07 -10.52 -10.28
N ASN A 139 -5.09 -11.85 -10.21
CA ASN A 139 -5.08 -12.55 -8.92
C ASN A 139 -3.68 -12.69 -8.31
N ASN A 140 -2.62 -12.40 -9.07
CA ASN A 140 -1.24 -12.52 -8.62
C ASN A 140 -0.67 -11.15 -8.24
N ALA A 141 -0.11 -11.03 -7.04
CA ALA A 141 0.51 -9.80 -6.54
C ALA A 141 1.61 -9.28 -7.49
N HIS A 142 2.47 -10.16 -8.02
CA HIS A 142 3.53 -9.75 -8.93
C HIS A 142 3.00 -9.07 -10.20
N THR A 143 1.86 -9.54 -10.70
CA THR A 143 1.32 -9.03 -11.96
C THR A 143 0.53 -7.74 -11.72
N VAL A 144 -0.11 -7.57 -10.55
CA VAL A 144 -0.67 -6.28 -10.11
C VAL A 144 0.44 -5.24 -9.93
N LYS A 145 1.54 -5.57 -9.23
CA LYS A 145 2.68 -4.66 -9.04
C LYS A 145 3.29 -4.23 -10.38
N SER A 146 3.58 -5.20 -11.25
CA SER A 146 4.10 -4.92 -12.60
C SER A 146 3.15 -4.03 -13.40
N ARG A 147 1.85 -4.26 -13.31
CA ARG A 147 0.87 -3.41 -13.97
C ARG A 147 0.89 -1.98 -13.44
N LEU A 148 0.96 -1.78 -12.13
CA LEU A 148 1.02 -0.44 -11.53
C LEU A 148 2.31 0.29 -11.91
N GLN A 149 3.44 -0.44 -12.02
CA GLN A 149 4.72 0.09 -12.49
C GLN A 149 4.71 0.51 -13.97
N GLU A 150 3.89 -0.14 -14.81
CA GLU A 150 3.76 0.20 -16.23
C GLU A 150 2.98 1.51 -16.46
N LEU A 151 2.26 2.03 -15.46
CA LEU A 151 1.41 3.22 -15.59
C LEU A 151 2.23 4.51 -15.54
N ASP A 152 1.65 5.56 -16.12
CA ASP A 152 2.14 6.92 -15.93
C ASP A 152 2.06 7.31 -14.45
N GLU A 153 3.16 7.82 -13.91
CA GLU A 153 3.28 8.17 -12.48
C GLU A 153 2.26 9.25 -12.09
N SER A 154 2.09 10.28 -12.91
CA SER A 154 1.11 11.34 -12.68
C SER A 154 -0.31 10.79 -12.68
N TYR A 155 -0.61 9.82 -13.55
CA TYR A 155 -1.91 9.15 -13.53
C TYR A 155 -2.13 8.40 -12.22
N LEU A 156 -1.12 7.67 -11.74
CA LEU A 156 -1.22 6.88 -10.51
C LEU A 156 -1.39 7.78 -9.27
N GLU A 157 -0.67 8.89 -9.20
CA GLU A 157 -0.85 9.93 -8.19
C GLU A 157 -2.28 10.48 -8.21
N LYS A 158 -2.77 10.92 -9.38
CA LYS A 158 -4.13 11.47 -9.50
C LYS A 158 -5.21 10.44 -9.18
N PHE A 159 -4.97 9.17 -9.47
CA PHE A 159 -5.87 8.09 -9.07
C PHE A 159 -5.85 7.83 -7.56
N THR A 160 -4.70 7.93 -6.91
CA THR A 160 -4.59 7.83 -5.46
C THR A 160 -5.30 9.01 -4.78
N ASP A 161 -5.12 10.23 -5.30
CA ASP A 161 -5.86 11.43 -4.87
C ASP A 161 -7.37 11.24 -5.00
N PHE A 162 -7.82 10.66 -6.12
CA PHE A 162 -9.23 10.35 -6.34
C PHE A 162 -9.79 9.42 -5.26
N LEU A 163 -9.08 8.34 -4.93
CA LEU A 163 -9.47 7.42 -3.85
C LEU A 163 -9.53 8.14 -2.49
N ARG A 164 -8.55 9.00 -2.20
CA ARG A 164 -8.53 9.82 -0.98
C ARG A 164 -9.73 10.75 -0.89
N LEU A 165 -10.05 11.48 -1.96
CA LEU A 165 -11.22 12.37 -2.03
C LEU A 165 -12.52 11.58 -1.89
N PHE A 166 -12.63 10.43 -2.55
CA PHE A 166 -13.80 9.57 -2.43
C PHE A 166 -14.03 9.08 -0.99
N VAL A 167 -12.98 8.58 -0.33
CA VAL A 167 -13.06 8.07 1.05
C VAL A 167 -13.35 9.19 2.06
N SER A 168 -12.69 10.33 1.92
CA SER A 168 -12.83 11.46 2.84
C SER A 168 -14.15 12.22 2.71
N VAL A 169 -14.64 12.43 1.49
CA VAL A 169 -15.79 13.31 1.23
C VAL A 169 -17.09 12.53 1.08
N HIS A 170 -17.06 11.41 0.35
CA HIS A 170 -18.29 10.78 -0.16
C HIS A 170 -18.64 9.46 0.50
N LEU A 171 -17.67 8.72 1.03
CA LEU A 171 -17.90 7.37 1.56
C LEU A 171 -19.01 7.29 2.60
N ARG A 172 -19.05 8.25 3.54
CA ARG A 172 -20.07 8.32 4.60
C ARG A 172 -21.50 8.30 4.05
N ARG A 173 -21.72 8.84 2.85
CA ARG A 173 -23.03 8.99 2.22
C ARG A 173 -23.51 7.68 1.56
N ILE A 174 -22.59 6.84 1.09
CA ILE A 174 -22.89 5.65 0.30
C ILE A 174 -22.61 4.33 1.03
N GLU A 175 -21.83 4.33 2.11
CA GLU A 175 -21.37 3.11 2.78
C GLU A 175 -22.51 2.19 3.23
N SER A 176 -23.64 2.78 3.63
CA SER A 176 -24.81 2.05 4.09
C SER A 176 -25.75 1.65 2.96
N SER A 177 -25.49 2.09 1.72
CA SER A 177 -26.29 1.70 0.55
C SER A 177 -26.06 0.21 0.21
N PRO A 178 -27.12 -0.56 -0.06
CA PRO A 178 -26.98 -1.96 -0.46
C PRO A 178 -26.30 -2.13 -1.82
N GLN A 179 -26.27 -1.07 -2.64
CA GLN A 179 -25.63 -1.08 -3.96
C GLN A 179 -24.12 -0.85 -3.87
N PHE A 180 -23.61 -0.55 -2.68
CA PHE A 180 -22.19 -0.32 -2.43
C PHE A 180 -21.56 -1.50 -1.66
N PRO A 181 -20.86 -2.42 -2.35
CA PRO A 181 -20.15 -3.53 -1.74
C PRO A 181 -18.86 -3.04 -1.05
N ILE A 182 -19.00 -2.38 0.10
CA ILE A 182 -17.87 -1.82 0.85
C ILE A 182 -16.76 -2.83 1.13
N VAL A 183 -17.11 -4.08 1.47
CA VAL A 183 -16.11 -5.11 1.77
C VAL A 183 -15.27 -5.44 0.54
N GLU A 184 -15.90 -5.49 -0.65
CA GLU A 184 -15.16 -5.70 -1.90
C GLU A 184 -14.29 -4.48 -2.23
N PHE A 185 -14.80 -3.26 -2.02
CA PHE A 185 -14.01 -2.03 -2.17
C PHE A 185 -12.75 -2.06 -1.29
N LEU A 186 -12.88 -2.43 0.00
CA LEU A 186 -11.75 -2.55 0.92
C LEU A 186 -10.76 -3.63 0.46
N GLY A 187 -11.24 -4.76 -0.07
CA GLY A 187 -10.38 -5.80 -0.63
C GLY A 187 -9.59 -5.32 -1.86
N LEU A 188 -10.20 -4.50 -2.71
CA LEU A 188 -9.52 -3.89 -3.86
C LEU A 188 -8.54 -2.80 -3.42
N LEU A 189 -8.92 -1.97 -2.44
CA LEU A 189 -8.04 -0.96 -1.85
C LEU A 189 -6.82 -1.63 -1.20
N PHE A 190 -7.02 -2.72 -0.48
CA PHE A 190 -5.94 -3.53 0.10
C PHE A 190 -4.96 -4.00 -0.99
N LYS A 191 -5.47 -4.61 -2.06
CA LYS A 191 -4.63 -5.03 -3.19
C LYS A 191 -3.89 -3.86 -3.81
N TYR A 192 -4.55 -2.71 -3.96
CA TYR A 192 -3.93 -1.51 -4.52
C TYR A 192 -2.82 -0.96 -3.62
N THR A 193 -3.05 -0.89 -2.31
CA THR A 193 -2.09 -0.40 -1.30
C THR A 193 -0.81 -1.23 -1.28
N PHE A 194 -0.93 -2.56 -1.16
CA PHE A 194 0.24 -3.42 -0.96
C PHE A 194 1.00 -3.77 -2.24
N ASN A 195 0.46 -3.39 -3.41
CA ASN A 195 1.14 -3.51 -4.70
C ASN A 195 1.64 -2.17 -5.25
N GLN A 196 1.57 -1.08 -4.47
CA GLN A 196 2.13 0.21 -4.88
C GLN A 196 3.60 0.07 -5.31
N PRO A 197 4.01 0.72 -6.41
CA PRO A 197 5.37 0.61 -6.94
C PRO A 197 6.38 1.41 -6.11
N SER A 198 5.94 2.47 -5.44
CA SER A 198 6.77 3.39 -4.65
C SER A 198 6.30 3.47 -3.19
N HIS A 199 7.22 3.90 -2.32
CA HIS A 199 6.93 4.15 -0.90
C HIS A 199 5.96 5.31 -0.71
N GLU A 200 6.11 6.39 -1.48
CA GLU A 200 5.18 7.52 -1.48
C GLU A 200 3.76 7.11 -1.86
N GLY A 201 3.59 6.24 -2.86
CA GLY A 201 2.27 5.69 -3.21
C GLY A 201 1.68 4.84 -2.09
N TYR A 202 2.52 4.05 -1.39
CA TYR A 202 2.10 3.29 -0.21
C TYR A 202 1.67 4.20 0.95
N PHE A 203 2.43 5.25 1.25
CA PHE A 203 2.10 6.27 2.26
C PHE A 203 0.78 6.98 1.94
N ALA A 204 0.60 7.42 0.70
CA ALA A 204 -0.65 8.02 0.25
C ALA A 204 -1.84 7.05 0.41
N CYS A 205 -1.62 5.73 0.25
CA CYS A 205 -2.64 4.73 0.56
C CYS A 205 -2.89 4.56 2.07
N LEU A 206 -1.86 4.60 2.92
CA LEU A 206 -2.02 4.56 4.37
C LEU A 206 -2.83 5.75 4.89
N ASP A 207 -2.68 6.94 4.29
CA ASP A 207 -3.52 8.10 4.57
C ASP A 207 -5.01 7.81 4.29
N ILE A 208 -5.31 7.14 3.19
CA ILE A 208 -6.69 6.74 2.84
C ILE A 208 -7.24 5.78 3.88
N TRP A 209 -6.45 4.80 4.29
CA TRP A 209 -6.82 3.88 5.38
C TRP A 209 -7.06 4.61 6.69
N SER A 210 -6.18 5.54 7.07
CA SER A 210 -6.33 6.39 8.25
C SER A 210 -7.67 7.14 8.25
N VAL A 211 -8.04 7.78 7.14
CA VAL A 211 -9.33 8.48 7.00
C VAL A 211 -10.51 7.51 7.14
N PHE A 212 -10.41 6.32 6.54
CA PHE A 212 -11.44 5.29 6.67
C PHE A 212 -11.61 4.80 8.11
N LEU A 213 -10.49 4.57 8.82
CA LEU A 213 -10.50 4.12 10.21
C LEU A 213 -11.10 5.19 11.13
N ASP A 214 -10.78 6.47 10.93
CA ASP A 214 -11.38 7.58 11.70
C ASP A 214 -12.90 7.67 11.47
N PHE A 215 -13.34 7.47 10.22
CA PHE A 215 -14.76 7.36 9.89
C PHE A 215 -15.42 6.20 10.65
N LEU A 216 -14.80 5.01 10.65
CA LEU A 216 -15.34 3.83 11.32
C LEU A 216 -15.39 4.00 12.84
N THR A 217 -14.33 4.55 13.45
CA THR A 217 -14.27 4.91 14.87
C THR A 217 -15.42 5.86 15.25
N THR A 218 -15.63 6.91 14.45
CA THR A 218 -16.74 7.87 14.65
C THR A 218 -18.11 7.18 14.51
N LYS A 219 -18.26 6.28 13.53
CA LYS A 219 -19.51 5.53 13.30
C LYS A 219 -19.84 4.60 14.48
N ILE A 220 -18.84 3.93 15.04
CA ILE A 220 -19.02 3.05 16.20
C ILE A 220 -19.37 3.86 17.46
N LYS A 221 -18.65 4.97 17.70
CA LYS A 221 -18.91 5.86 18.86
C LYS A 221 -20.34 6.44 18.81
N SER A 222 -20.87 6.71 17.62
CA SER A 222 -22.25 7.22 17.44
C SER A 222 -23.36 6.16 17.44
N ARG A 223 -23.03 4.87 17.28
CA ARG A 223 -24.01 3.76 17.23
C ARG A 223 -23.67 2.66 18.24
N LEU A 224 -23.63 3.00 19.52
CA LEU A 224 -23.20 2.09 20.58
C LEU A 224 -24.03 0.80 20.67
N THR A 225 -25.34 0.85 20.38
CA THR A 225 -26.24 -0.31 20.43
C THR A 225 -25.94 -1.36 19.36
N ASP A 226 -25.40 -0.94 18.20
CA ASP A 226 -25.08 -1.80 17.05
C ASP A 226 -23.57 -1.96 16.85
N ARG A 227 -22.77 -1.62 17.87
CA ARG A 227 -21.30 -1.61 17.79
C ARG A 227 -20.73 -2.92 17.25
N GLU A 228 -21.16 -4.05 17.80
CA GLU A 228 -20.65 -5.37 17.40
C GLU A 228 -21.03 -5.73 15.96
N SER A 229 -22.26 -5.44 15.53
CA SER A 229 -22.70 -5.76 14.17
C SER A 229 -21.94 -4.94 13.13
N VAL A 230 -21.71 -3.65 13.40
CA VAL A 230 -20.89 -2.78 12.55
C VAL A 230 -19.45 -3.28 12.51
N LEU A 231 -18.83 -3.56 13.67
CA LEU A 231 -17.44 -4.05 13.73
C LEU A 231 -17.26 -5.40 13.01
N ASN A 232 -18.18 -6.34 13.22
CA ASN A 232 -18.12 -7.67 12.60
C ASN A 232 -18.15 -7.60 11.07
N ARG A 233 -18.81 -6.59 10.48
CA ARG A 233 -18.82 -6.36 9.03
C ARG A 233 -17.44 -6.02 8.46
N TYR A 234 -16.60 -5.34 9.24
CA TYR A 234 -15.28 -4.85 8.80
C TYR A 234 -14.12 -5.70 9.30
N LYS A 235 -14.39 -6.57 10.28
CA LYS A 235 -13.40 -7.33 11.03
C LYS A 235 -12.34 -7.98 10.16
N ASP A 236 -12.73 -8.78 9.18
CA ASP A 236 -11.78 -9.56 8.38
C ASP A 236 -10.84 -8.66 7.55
N ALA A 237 -11.37 -7.57 6.99
CA ALA A 237 -10.58 -6.60 6.24
C ALA A 237 -9.57 -5.87 7.14
N LEU A 238 -9.97 -5.51 8.36
CA LEU A 238 -9.10 -4.85 9.33
C LEU A 238 -8.02 -5.77 9.88
N VAL A 239 -8.34 -7.04 10.16
CA VAL A 239 -7.36 -8.04 10.59
C VAL A 239 -6.35 -8.33 9.47
N LEU A 240 -6.82 -8.40 8.22
CA LEU A 240 -5.94 -8.57 7.07
C LEU A 240 -5.00 -7.37 6.88
N LEU A 241 -5.53 -6.14 7.00
CA LEU A 241 -4.75 -4.90 6.95
C LEU A 241 -3.66 -4.90 8.03
N LEU A 242 -4.04 -5.18 9.29
CA LEU A 242 -3.09 -5.26 10.40
C LEU A 242 -1.96 -6.25 10.12
N ARG A 243 -2.30 -7.48 9.73
CA ARG A 243 -1.33 -8.54 9.49
C ARG A 243 -0.36 -8.16 8.37
N GLU A 244 -0.87 -7.60 7.28
CA GLU A 244 -0.02 -7.24 6.15
C GLU A 244 0.91 -6.06 6.48
N ILE A 245 0.44 -5.06 7.22
CA ILE A 245 1.31 -3.96 7.69
C ILE A 245 2.41 -4.50 8.61
N LEU A 246 2.08 -5.39 9.55
CA LEU A 246 3.07 -6.02 10.42
C LEU A 246 4.10 -6.82 9.61
N ASN A 247 3.67 -7.60 8.61
CA ASN A 247 4.61 -8.28 7.72
C ASN A 247 5.53 -7.28 6.99
N ARG A 248 4.99 -6.15 6.53
CA ARG A 248 5.69 -5.14 5.73
C ARG A 248 6.77 -4.36 6.48
N ILE A 249 6.68 -4.26 7.81
CA ILE A 249 7.71 -3.60 8.63
C ILE A 249 8.82 -4.55 9.10
N GLN A 250 8.67 -5.85 8.84
CA GLN A 250 9.62 -6.87 9.31
C GLN A 250 10.64 -7.26 8.22
N PHE A 251 11.92 -7.20 8.58
CA PHE A 251 13.08 -7.64 7.81
C PHE A 251 12.99 -9.12 7.44
N ARG A 252 12.43 -9.99 8.30
CA ARG A 252 12.27 -11.42 7.95
C ARG A 252 11.48 -11.65 6.64
N PHE A 253 10.61 -10.72 6.28
CA PHE A 253 9.79 -10.78 5.06
C PHE A 253 10.27 -9.81 3.97
N ASN A 254 10.81 -8.65 4.35
CA ASN A 254 11.10 -7.55 3.43
C ASN A 254 12.54 -7.03 3.52
N GLN A 255 13.49 -7.88 3.90
CA GLN A 255 14.89 -7.50 4.15
C GLN A 255 15.47 -6.55 3.10
N ALA A 256 15.49 -6.94 1.83
CA ALA A 256 16.14 -6.14 0.78
C ALA A 256 15.54 -4.72 0.66
N GLN A 257 14.21 -4.60 0.76
CA GLN A 257 13.54 -3.31 0.70
C GLN A 257 13.81 -2.46 1.95
N LEU A 258 13.84 -3.09 3.13
CA LEU A 258 14.05 -2.36 4.39
C LEU A 258 15.51 -1.96 4.58
N GLU A 259 16.47 -2.74 4.08
CA GLU A 259 17.89 -2.37 4.01
C GLU A 259 18.11 -1.18 3.06
N GLU A 260 17.36 -1.08 1.96
CA GLU A 260 17.42 0.09 1.06
C GLU A 260 16.93 1.38 1.73
N LEU A 261 15.94 1.28 2.64
CA LEU A 261 15.41 2.43 3.39
C LEU A 261 16.26 2.79 4.63
N ASP A 262 17.07 1.86 5.11
CA ASP A 262 17.87 1.99 6.33
C ASP A 262 19.28 2.47 5.99
N ASP A 263 19.35 3.63 5.33
CA ASP A 263 20.58 4.19 4.76
C ASP A 263 21.36 5.11 5.74
N GLU A 264 20.91 5.17 7.00
CA GLU A 264 21.42 6.04 8.07
C GLU A 264 21.35 7.56 7.76
N THR A 265 20.74 7.96 6.64
CA THR A 265 20.62 9.37 6.28
C THR A 265 19.43 9.98 7.00
N LEU A 266 19.61 11.19 7.52
CA LEU A 266 18.57 11.91 8.25
C LEU A 266 17.94 12.99 7.36
N ASP A 267 16.62 13.05 7.37
CA ASP A 267 15.84 14.12 6.75
C ASP A 267 15.81 15.41 7.62
N ASP A 268 15.07 16.42 7.15
CA ASP A 268 14.90 17.70 7.85
C ASP A 268 14.25 17.55 9.24
N ASP A 269 13.53 16.44 9.48
CA ASP A 269 12.89 16.09 10.75
C ASP A 269 13.80 15.22 11.65
N GLN A 270 15.08 15.05 11.30
CA GLN A 270 16.06 14.19 11.98
C GLN A 270 15.63 12.72 12.03
N GLN A 271 14.96 12.23 10.99
CA GLN A 271 14.54 10.84 10.87
C GLN A 271 15.11 10.18 9.63
N THR A 272 15.40 8.88 9.72
CA THR A 272 15.73 8.09 8.53
C THR A 272 14.49 7.74 7.72
N GLU A 273 14.67 7.41 6.44
CA GLU A 273 13.55 6.92 5.60
C GLU A 273 12.89 5.68 6.20
N TRP A 274 13.70 4.76 6.76
CA TRP A 274 13.20 3.60 7.49
C TRP A 274 12.36 3.99 8.72
N GLN A 275 12.81 4.94 9.54
CA GLN A 275 12.06 5.43 10.70
C GLN A 275 10.72 6.07 10.28
N ARG A 276 10.72 6.86 9.19
CA ARG A 276 9.52 7.45 8.62
C ARG A 276 8.55 6.36 8.14
N TYR A 277 9.05 5.34 7.44
CA TYR A 277 8.26 4.20 6.94
C TYR A 277 7.62 3.40 8.08
N LEU A 278 8.40 3.10 9.12
CA LEU A 278 7.94 2.40 10.31
C LEU A 278 6.88 3.21 11.06
N ARG A 279 7.10 4.52 11.26
CA ARG A 279 6.14 5.41 11.92
C ARG A 279 4.79 5.43 11.21
N GLN A 280 4.77 5.74 9.92
CA GLN A 280 3.52 5.81 9.16
C GLN A 280 2.75 4.48 9.16
N SER A 281 3.48 3.36 9.04
CA SER A 281 2.87 2.03 9.13
C SER A 281 2.24 1.77 10.50
N LEU A 282 2.94 2.13 11.59
CA LEU A 282 2.47 1.90 12.95
C LEU A 282 1.31 2.81 13.36
N GLU A 283 1.15 3.99 12.77
CA GLU A 283 -0.02 4.86 13.00
C GLU A 283 -1.32 4.17 12.55
N VAL A 284 -1.31 3.49 11.40
CA VAL A 284 -2.47 2.71 10.93
C VAL A 284 -2.70 1.49 11.82
N VAL A 285 -1.65 0.80 12.27
CA VAL A 285 -1.74 -0.32 13.22
C VAL A 285 -2.42 0.11 14.53
N ALA A 286 -2.04 1.27 15.08
CA ALA A 286 -2.64 1.81 16.30
C ALA A 286 -4.15 2.05 16.13
N LYS A 287 -4.56 2.69 15.02
CA LYS A 287 -5.99 2.90 14.71
C LYS A 287 -6.78 1.59 14.56
N VAL A 288 -6.20 0.55 13.96
CA VAL A 288 -6.83 -0.77 13.88
C VAL A 288 -6.95 -1.41 15.26
N MET A 289 -5.96 -1.26 16.13
CA MET A 289 -6.02 -1.77 17.50
C MET A 289 -7.08 -1.05 18.35
N GLU A 290 -7.30 0.25 18.18
CA GLU A 290 -8.40 0.96 18.86
C GLU A 290 -9.75 0.28 18.56
N LEU A 291 -9.94 -0.14 17.31
CA LEU A 291 -11.15 -0.81 16.84
C LEU A 291 -11.24 -2.30 17.22
N LEU A 292 -10.14 -3.03 17.11
CA LEU A 292 -10.06 -4.50 17.28
C LEU A 292 -8.94 -4.93 18.24
N PRO A 293 -8.99 -4.53 19.52
CA PRO A 293 -7.87 -4.70 20.46
C PRO A 293 -7.43 -6.14 20.65
N SER A 294 -8.37 -7.06 20.93
CA SER A 294 -8.04 -8.47 21.18
C SER A 294 -7.45 -9.17 19.96
N HIS A 295 -7.93 -8.82 18.75
CA HIS A 295 -7.40 -9.38 17.51
C HIS A 295 -6.02 -8.80 17.20
N ALA A 296 -5.83 -7.52 17.48
CA ALA A 296 -4.55 -6.88 17.30
C ALA A 296 -3.49 -7.47 18.24
N PHE A 297 -3.85 -7.68 19.51
CA PHE A 297 -2.99 -8.36 20.47
C PHE A 297 -2.67 -9.79 20.04
N SER A 298 -3.68 -10.58 19.66
CA SER A 298 -3.48 -11.98 19.22
C SER A 298 -2.65 -12.09 17.93
N THR A 299 -2.54 -11.02 17.15
CA THR A 299 -1.71 -10.98 15.93
C THR A 299 -0.30 -10.52 16.23
N LEU A 300 -0.14 -9.46 17.02
CA LEU A 300 1.16 -8.84 17.30
C LEU A 300 1.99 -9.63 18.33
N PHE A 301 1.37 -10.03 19.44
CA PHE A 301 2.09 -10.58 20.59
C PHE A 301 2.84 -11.88 20.28
N PRO A 302 2.27 -12.86 19.53
CA PRO A 302 3.02 -14.06 19.16
C PRO A 302 4.28 -13.76 18.33
N VAL A 303 4.20 -12.79 17.41
CA VAL A 303 5.35 -12.42 16.56
C VAL A 303 6.42 -11.70 17.38
N LEU A 304 6.03 -10.83 18.31
CA LEU A 304 6.93 -10.24 19.28
C LEU A 304 7.61 -11.33 20.12
N GLN A 305 6.82 -12.27 20.66
CA GLN A 305 7.29 -13.35 21.53
C GLN A 305 8.37 -14.19 20.84
N GLU A 306 8.17 -14.58 19.58
CA GLU A 306 9.18 -15.32 18.81
C GLU A 306 10.54 -14.59 18.74
N ASN A 307 10.52 -13.26 18.53
CA ASN A 307 11.76 -12.48 18.47
C ASN A 307 12.40 -12.29 19.86
N LEU A 308 11.58 -12.09 20.89
CA LEU A 308 12.06 -12.03 22.27
C LEU A 308 12.74 -13.35 22.67
N ASP A 309 12.16 -14.49 22.30
CA ASP A 309 12.74 -15.80 22.60
C ASP A 309 14.10 -16.01 21.91
N VAL A 310 14.27 -15.51 20.68
CA VAL A 310 15.58 -15.50 20.01
C VAL A 310 16.59 -14.65 20.77
N TYR A 311 16.21 -13.43 21.17
CA TYR A 311 17.08 -12.50 21.91
C TYR A 311 17.49 -13.04 23.29
N LEU A 312 16.53 -13.52 24.08
CA LEU A 312 16.75 -14.15 25.38
C LEU A 312 17.59 -15.44 25.25
N GLY A 313 17.45 -16.14 24.13
CA GLY A 313 18.23 -17.33 23.79
C GLY A 313 19.69 -17.05 23.43
N LEU A 314 20.11 -15.80 23.21
CA LEU A 314 21.49 -15.49 22.78
C LEU A 314 22.55 -15.91 23.79
N ARG A 315 22.21 -15.95 25.08
CA ARG A 315 23.13 -16.33 26.16
C ARG A 315 23.78 -17.70 25.96
N GLN A 316 23.08 -18.65 25.33
CA GLN A 316 23.64 -19.98 25.06
C GLN A 316 24.77 -19.96 24.03
N PHE A 317 24.87 -18.89 23.24
CA PHE A 317 25.89 -18.69 22.22
C PHE A 317 27.04 -17.78 22.68
N ILE A 318 26.98 -17.24 23.91
CA ILE A 318 28.05 -16.39 24.44
C ILE A 318 29.20 -17.27 24.95
N VAL A 319 30.40 -17.01 24.45
CA VAL A 319 31.63 -17.68 24.88
C VAL A 319 32.55 -16.65 25.52
N THR A 320 33.01 -16.93 26.73
CA THR A 320 34.00 -16.09 27.42
C THR A 320 35.40 -16.60 27.12
N THR A 321 36.23 -15.77 26.49
CA THR A 321 37.64 -16.10 26.20
C THR A 321 38.54 -15.09 26.91
N GLY A 322 39.03 -15.46 28.11
CA GLY A 322 39.79 -14.53 28.95
C GLY A 322 38.90 -13.44 29.54
N SER A 323 39.23 -12.16 29.29
CA SER A 323 38.44 -11.00 29.73
C SER A 323 37.37 -10.55 28.72
N SER A 324 37.35 -11.08 27.49
CA SER A 324 36.36 -10.70 26.48
C SER A 324 35.25 -11.74 26.35
N GLN A 325 34.04 -11.25 26.10
CA GLN A 325 32.87 -12.06 25.79
C GLN A 325 32.53 -11.90 24.31
N ARG A 326 32.32 -13.02 23.63
CA ARG A 326 31.99 -13.04 22.20
C ARG A 326 30.72 -13.82 21.93
N LEU A 327 29.93 -13.36 20.97
CA LEU A 327 28.79 -14.10 20.44
C LEU A 327 29.30 -15.10 19.39
N ASN A 328 29.18 -16.40 19.69
CA ASN A 328 29.68 -17.50 18.85
C ASN A 328 28.67 -17.90 17.75
N ILE A 329 28.17 -16.90 17.02
CA ILE A 329 27.34 -17.07 15.82
C ILE A 329 28.17 -16.51 14.66
N THR A 330 28.74 -17.41 13.86
CA THR A 330 29.73 -17.06 12.83
C THR A 330 29.30 -17.45 11.42
N ALA A 331 28.32 -18.35 11.29
CA ALA A 331 27.81 -18.76 9.99
C ALA A 331 27.00 -17.61 9.36
N GLU A 332 27.30 -17.27 8.12
CA GLU A 332 26.70 -16.12 7.41
C GLU A 332 25.17 -16.14 7.43
N ASN A 333 24.55 -17.29 7.17
CA ASN A 333 23.10 -17.45 7.20
C ASN A 333 22.50 -17.23 8.59
N ASP A 334 23.21 -17.64 9.65
CA ASP A 334 22.74 -17.47 11.03
C ASP A 334 22.92 -16.03 11.49
N CYS A 335 24.02 -15.38 11.10
CA CYS A 335 24.22 -13.93 11.30
C CYS A 335 23.12 -13.13 10.61
N ARG A 336 22.78 -13.46 9.36
CA ARG A 336 21.71 -12.80 8.60
C ARG A 336 20.34 -12.99 9.24
N ARG A 337 20.02 -14.20 9.70
CA ARG A 337 18.77 -14.49 10.43
C ARG A 337 18.70 -13.73 11.75
N LEU A 338 19.81 -13.67 12.47
CA LEU A 338 19.90 -12.92 13.73
C LEU A 338 19.69 -11.43 13.48
N HIS A 339 20.38 -10.84 12.50
CA HIS A 339 20.19 -9.45 12.09
C HIS A 339 18.71 -9.15 11.82
N CYS A 340 18.05 -9.95 10.98
CA CYS A 340 16.62 -9.78 10.69
C CYS A 340 15.77 -9.88 11.96
N SER A 341 16.06 -10.81 12.87
CA SER A 341 15.30 -10.99 14.10
C SER A 341 15.48 -9.82 15.08
N LEU A 342 16.68 -9.23 15.17
CA LEU A 342 16.95 -8.07 16.02
C LEU A 342 16.30 -6.80 15.46
N ARG A 343 16.39 -6.57 14.14
CA ARG A 343 15.69 -5.44 13.49
C ARG A 343 14.16 -5.57 13.59
N ASP A 344 13.63 -6.79 13.40
CA ASP A 344 12.22 -7.10 13.65
C ASP A 344 11.84 -6.80 15.09
N LEU A 345 12.67 -7.21 16.05
CA LEU A 345 12.43 -6.98 17.46
C LEU A 345 12.35 -5.48 17.79
N SER A 346 13.30 -4.68 17.31
CA SER A 346 13.26 -3.22 17.46
C SER A 346 11.96 -2.63 16.88
N SER A 347 11.58 -3.04 15.67
CA SER A 347 10.35 -2.59 15.00
C SER A 347 9.09 -2.97 15.79
N LEU A 348 9.04 -4.19 16.33
CA LEU A 348 7.91 -4.71 17.11
C LEU A 348 7.84 -4.11 18.51
N LEU A 349 8.98 -3.81 19.15
CA LEU A 349 9.02 -3.08 20.42
C LEU A 349 8.48 -1.66 20.25
N GLN A 350 8.84 -0.98 19.16
CA GLN A 350 8.23 0.30 18.81
C GLN A 350 6.73 0.18 18.53
N ALA A 351 6.29 -0.89 17.87
CA ALA A 351 4.88 -1.18 17.67
C ALA A 351 4.16 -1.28 19.02
N VAL A 352 4.64 -2.11 19.94
CA VAL A 352 4.09 -2.25 21.30
C VAL A 352 4.09 -0.92 22.06
N GLY A 353 5.17 -0.14 21.98
CA GLY A 353 5.27 1.16 22.63
C GLY A 353 4.19 2.14 22.17
N ARG A 354 3.91 2.21 20.85
CA ARG A 354 2.80 3.02 20.31
C ARG A 354 1.43 2.57 20.77
N LEU A 355 1.30 1.33 21.23
CA LEU A 355 0.04 0.76 21.70
C LEU A 355 -0.15 0.94 23.21
N ALA A 356 0.80 1.52 23.93
CA ALA A 356 0.71 1.74 25.37
C ALA A 356 -0.54 2.54 25.78
N GLU A 357 -0.95 3.52 24.98
CA GLU A 357 -2.16 4.33 25.22
C GLU A 357 -3.45 3.50 25.22
N HIS A 358 -3.42 2.29 24.65
CA HIS A 358 -4.54 1.36 24.60
C HIS A 358 -4.58 0.39 25.80
N PHE A 359 -3.60 0.46 26.69
CA PHE A 359 -3.53 -0.30 27.93
C PHE A 359 -3.64 0.59 29.17
N ILE A 360 -4.23 1.78 29.04
CA ILE A 360 -4.43 2.72 30.15
C ILE A 360 -5.88 3.24 30.19
N GLY A 361 -6.21 4.00 31.24
CA GLY A 361 -7.50 4.68 31.37
C GLY A 361 -8.70 3.73 31.49
N GLU A 362 -9.83 4.10 30.87
CA GLU A 362 -11.10 3.38 31.00
C GLU A 362 -11.07 1.97 30.40
N VAL A 363 -10.16 1.71 29.44
CA VAL A 363 -10.02 0.40 28.79
C VAL A 363 -9.07 -0.54 29.52
N PHE A 364 -8.33 -0.07 30.52
CA PHE A 364 -7.31 -0.84 31.24
C PHE A 364 -7.87 -2.11 31.88
N ALA A 365 -8.99 -2.00 32.61
CA ALA A 365 -9.55 -3.14 33.33
C ALA A 365 -9.90 -4.32 32.39
N ALA A 366 -10.40 -4.02 31.19
CA ALA A 366 -10.75 -5.03 30.20
C ALA A 366 -9.52 -5.65 29.50
N ARG A 367 -8.36 -5.00 29.58
CA ARG A 367 -7.12 -5.36 28.87
C ARG A 367 -5.96 -5.66 29.81
N PHE A 368 -6.23 -5.81 31.10
CA PHE A 368 -5.21 -5.95 32.13
C PHE A 368 -4.32 -7.17 31.91
N SER A 369 -4.90 -8.31 31.53
CA SER A 369 -4.15 -9.55 31.26
C SER A 369 -3.14 -9.36 30.13
N ASP A 370 -3.57 -8.71 29.05
CA ASP A 370 -2.76 -8.50 27.86
C ASP A 370 -1.64 -7.49 28.16
N ALA A 371 -1.97 -6.41 28.89
CA ALA A 371 -1.00 -5.43 29.36
C ALA A 371 0.05 -6.06 30.28
N LEU A 372 -0.39 -6.87 31.25
CA LEU A 372 0.50 -7.55 32.19
C LEU A 372 1.46 -8.48 31.45
N ALA A 373 0.97 -9.30 30.52
CA ALA A 373 1.80 -10.20 29.74
C ALA A 373 2.89 -9.48 28.95
N VAL A 374 2.57 -8.30 28.39
CA VAL A 374 3.56 -7.46 27.70
C VAL A 374 4.59 -6.92 28.68
N VAL A 375 4.14 -6.32 29.78
CA VAL A 375 5.03 -5.70 30.77
C VAL A 375 5.97 -6.73 31.40
N GLU A 376 5.46 -7.91 31.76
CA GLU A 376 6.29 -9.00 32.31
C GLU A 376 7.42 -9.38 31.36
N ARG A 377 7.13 -9.52 30.06
CA ARG A 377 8.13 -9.89 29.05
C ARG A 377 9.11 -8.75 28.77
N LEU A 378 8.65 -7.50 28.75
CA LEU A 378 9.53 -6.34 28.61
C LEU A 378 10.50 -6.25 29.80
N VAL A 379 10.01 -6.44 31.04
CA VAL A 379 10.86 -6.45 32.25
C VAL A 379 11.90 -7.55 32.18
N GLU A 380 11.50 -8.77 31.81
CA GLU A 380 12.43 -9.90 31.64
C GLU A 380 13.55 -9.58 30.65
N VAL A 381 13.20 -9.02 29.49
CA VAL A 381 14.15 -8.66 28.42
C VAL A 381 15.06 -7.52 28.83
N THR A 382 14.54 -6.48 29.49
CA THR A 382 15.36 -5.38 30.02
C THR A 382 16.33 -5.87 31.09
N CYS A 383 15.88 -6.74 32.02
CA CYS A 383 16.75 -7.35 33.02
C CYS A 383 17.84 -8.20 32.37
N TYR A 384 17.48 -9.02 31.38
CA TYR A 384 18.41 -9.85 30.64
C TYR A 384 19.46 -9.03 29.88
N GLY A 385 19.05 -8.00 29.12
CA GLY A 385 19.95 -7.12 28.38
C GLY A 385 20.92 -6.39 29.30
N SER A 386 20.43 -5.90 30.45
CA SER A 386 21.25 -5.21 31.46
C SER A 386 22.29 -6.13 32.13
N GLN A 387 21.95 -7.41 32.35
CA GLN A 387 22.86 -8.37 32.98
C GLN A 387 23.91 -8.94 32.02
N THR A 388 23.53 -9.08 30.76
CA THR A 388 24.35 -9.74 29.75
C THR A 388 25.23 -8.75 28.99
N SER A 389 24.91 -7.44 29.04
CA SER A 389 25.61 -6.37 28.33
C SER A 389 25.84 -6.72 26.85
N LEU A 390 24.77 -7.16 26.18
CA LEU A 390 24.85 -7.68 24.81
C LEU A 390 25.46 -6.67 23.83
N TYR A 391 25.25 -5.37 24.06
CA TYR A 391 25.82 -4.27 23.28
C TYR A 391 27.36 -4.21 23.34
N ASP A 392 27.99 -4.76 24.38
CA ASP A 392 29.46 -4.79 24.56
C ASP A 392 30.12 -6.05 23.94
N LEU A 393 29.34 -7.00 23.43
CA LEU A 393 29.88 -8.27 22.92
C LEU A 393 30.68 -8.10 21.62
N GLU A 394 31.74 -8.90 21.49
CA GLU A 394 32.37 -9.13 20.19
C GLU A 394 31.47 -10.02 19.32
N THR A 395 31.22 -9.62 18.08
CA THR A 395 30.39 -10.37 17.11
C THR A 395 31.20 -10.71 15.86
N ALA A 396 30.78 -11.73 15.11
CA ALA A 396 31.46 -12.14 13.89
C ALA A 396 31.37 -11.08 12.76
N VAL A 397 30.31 -10.27 12.76
CA VAL A 397 30.04 -9.20 11.79
C VAL A 397 29.74 -7.89 12.54
N PRO A 398 30.77 -7.22 13.10
CA PRO A 398 30.56 -6.07 13.99
C PRO A 398 29.84 -4.89 13.35
N SER A 399 30.02 -4.67 12.04
CA SER A 399 29.37 -3.56 11.32
C SER A 399 27.86 -3.71 11.18
N VAL A 400 27.31 -4.91 11.40
CA VAL A 400 25.87 -5.18 11.26
C VAL A 400 25.26 -5.50 12.62
N LEU A 401 25.81 -6.49 13.33
CA LEU A 401 25.21 -7.01 14.55
C LEU A 401 25.41 -6.11 15.78
N LYS A 402 26.46 -5.26 15.82
CA LYS A 402 26.63 -4.34 16.96
C LYS A 402 25.57 -3.23 16.97
N PRO A 403 25.30 -2.53 15.86
CA PRO A 403 24.16 -1.62 15.78
C PRO A 403 22.85 -2.29 16.20
N ASP A 404 22.55 -3.47 15.67
CA ASP A 404 21.32 -4.22 16.00
C ASP A 404 21.16 -4.50 17.50
N LEU A 405 22.24 -4.93 18.17
CA LEU A 405 22.25 -5.22 19.61
C LEU A 405 22.21 -3.96 20.48
N THR A 406 22.56 -2.81 19.92
CA THR A 406 22.51 -1.51 20.60
C THR A 406 21.10 -0.90 20.49
N ASP A 407 20.44 -1.11 19.35
CA ASP A 407 19.09 -0.60 19.07
C ASP A 407 17.97 -1.33 19.84
N VAL A 408 18.19 -2.62 20.17
CA VAL A 408 17.28 -3.47 20.98
C VAL A 408 17.58 -3.32 22.46
#